data_AF-A0A7C6SL13-F1
#
_entry.id   AF-A0A7C6SL13-F1
#
_cell.length_a   1.000
_cell.length_b   1.000
_cell.length_c   1.000
_cell.angle_alpha   90.00
_cell.angle_beta   90.00
_cell.angle_gamma   90.00
#
_symmetry.space_group_name_H-M   'P 1'
#
loop_
_entity.id
_entity.type
_entity.pdbx_description
1 polymer ?
#
loop_
_entity_poly.entity_id
_entity_poly.type
_entity_poly.pdbx_seq_one_letter_code
_entity_poly.pdbx_strand_id
1 'polypeptide(L)'
;MKKVFTYIKPYTGRMTLGLIIKATGTFMDLGLPWVLARIIDDMIPLGEISYILWWGVVMLLLSIGARTFNIMANRMASKVARDVVETLRHDLFAKIQSLSGAQVDRFTIPSLESRMTSDTYNIHHMIGMMQRMGVRAPILLIGGVIITSTLEPVLTLVLVAIMPLLGIIVFIISRKGIPLYTALQNLVDKMVRVVRENISGIRVIKALSKSPYEKRRFSKVNQEVSDMESKAGLTMAMT
;
A
#
# COMPACT_ATOMS: atom_id res chain seq x y z
N MET A 1 -0.02 -15.40 -9.94
CA MET A 1 1.20 -14.62 -9.65
C MET A 1 2.42 -15.02 -10.48
N LYS A 2 2.72 -16.32 -10.72
CA LYS A 2 3.92 -16.75 -11.48
C LYS A 2 4.13 -16.05 -12.84
N LYS A 3 3.06 -15.77 -13.60
CA LYS A 3 3.17 -15.07 -14.90
C LYS A 3 3.51 -13.59 -14.80
N VAL A 4 3.16 -12.89 -13.71
CA VAL A 4 3.50 -11.47 -13.51
C VAL A 4 5.01 -11.32 -13.31
N PHE A 5 5.66 -12.27 -12.64
CA PHE A 5 7.11 -12.29 -12.48
C PHE A 5 7.87 -12.38 -13.81
N THR A 6 7.27 -12.99 -14.84
CA THR A 6 7.87 -13.00 -16.19
C THR A 6 8.03 -11.59 -16.75
N TYR A 7 7.05 -10.70 -16.53
CA TYR A 7 7.13 -9.31 -16.97
C TYR A 7 8.10 -8.46 -16.13
N ILE A 8 8.38 -8.87 -14.89
CA ILE A 8 9.38 -8.21 -14.02
C ILE A 8 10.80 -8.63 -14.39
N LYS A 9 11.00 -9.87 -14.87
CA LYS A 9 12.31 -10.48 -15.13
C LYS A 9 13.27 -9.59 -15.95
N PRO A 10 12.85 -8.92 -17.05
CA PRO A 10 13.74 -8.06 -17.84
C PRO A 10 14.24 -6.83 -17.07
N TYR A 11 13.51 -6.38 -16.05
CA TYR A 11 13.82 -5.18 -15.26
C TYR A 11 14.51 -5.49 -13.93
N THR A 12 14.85 -6.76 -13.67
CA THR A 12 15.47 -7.20 -12.41
C THR A 12 16.76 -6.46 -12.08
N GLY A 13 17.62 -6.19 -13.05
CA GLY A 13 18.85 -5.41 -12.81
C GLY A 13 18.56 -3.99 -12.28
N ARG A 14 17.61 -3.27 -12.90
CA ARG A 14 17.19 -1.92 -12.45
C ARG A 14 16.50 -1.99 -11.10
N MET A 15 15.69 -3.03 -10.86
CA MET A 15 15.01 -3.25 -9.60
C MET A 15 16.01 -3.48 -8.47
N THR A 16 16.95 -4.41 -8.62
CA THR A 16 17.97 -4.72 -7.60
C THR A 16 18.82 -3.50 -7.28
N LEU A 17 19.27 -2.73 -8.29
CA LEU A 17 19.98 -1.47 -8.06
C LEU A 17 19.13 -0.48 -7.25
N GLY A 18 17.85 -0.33 -7.60
CA GLY A 18 16.91 0.52 -6.85
C GLY A 18 16.71 0.08 -5.41
N LEU A 19 16.68 -1.24 -5.16
CA LEU A 19 16.58 -1.81 -3.81
C LEU A 19 17.85 -1.56 -2.98
N ILE A 20 19.03 -1.69 -3.58
CA ILE A 20 20.31 -1.38 -2.91
C ILE A 20 20.33 0.10 -2.52
N ILE A 21 20.01 1.00 -3.45
CA ILE A 21 19.91 2.44 -3.20
C ILE A 21 18.92 2.73 -2.06
N LYS A 22 17.76 2.05 -2.07
CA LYS A 22 16.75 2.19 -1.01
C LYS A 22 17.28 1.74 0.35
N ALA A 23 17.99 0.60 0.37
CA ALA A 23 18.57 0.05 1.59
C ALA A 23 19.62 1.02 2.16
N THR A 24 20.54 1.53 1.33
CA THR A 24 21.54 2.53 1.74
C THR A 24 20.88 3.78 2.32
N GLY A 25 19.87 4.34 1.64
CA GLY A 25 19.13 5.50 2.16
C GLY A 25 18.43 5.22 3.49
N THR A 26 17.91 4.00 3.68
CA THR A 26 17.25 3.60 4.94
C THR A 26 18.25 3.41 6.07
N PHE A 27 19.46 2.90 5.80
CA PHE A 27 20.53 2.85 6.79
C PHE A 27 21.00 4.25 7.21
N MET A 28 21.01 5.21 6.29
CA MET A 28 21.31 6.61 6.64
C MET A 28 20.22 7.22 7.52
N ASP A 29 18.93 6.94 7.26
CA ASP A 29 17.82 7.33 8.14
C ASP A 29 18.02 6.74 9.56
N LEU A 30 18.43 5.47 9.66
CA LEU A 30 18.71 4.79 10.92
C LEU A 30 19.95 5.32 11.65
N GLY A 31 20.91 5.91 10.94
CA GLY A 31 22.08 6.54 11.55
C GLY A 31 21.75 7.81 12.33
N LEU A 32 20.62 8.47 12.05
CA LEU A 32 20.25 9.74 12.69
C LEU A 32 20.04 9.60 14.21
N PRO A 33 19.24 8.64 14.73
CA PRO A 33 19.15 8.40 16.17
C PRO A 33 20.48 8.07 16.84
N TRP A 34 21.36 7.33 16.17
CA TRP A 34 22.67 6.96 16.72
C TRP A 34 23.60 8.18 16.84
N VAL A 35 23.63 9.04 15.82
CA VAL A 35 24.37 10.31 15.89
C VAL A 35 23.81 11.22 16.97
N LEU A 36 22.48 11.28 17.11
CA LEU A 36 21.83 12.07 18.17
C LEU A 36 22.24 11.59 19.57
N ALA A 37 22.24 10.27 19.81
CA ALA A 37 22.70 9.70 21.07
C ALA A 37 24.17 10.06 21.33
N ARG A 38 25.05 9.92 20.33
CA ARG A 38 26.48 10.30 20.43
C ARG A 38 26.66 11.78 20.76
N ILE A 39 25.83 12.67 20.21
CA ILE A 39 25.86 14.10 20.55
C ILE A 39 25.50 14.29 22.03
N ILE A 40 24.41 13.67 22.49
CA ILE A 40 23.89 13.87 23.85
C ILE A 40 24.82 13.27 24.91
N ASP A 41 25.21 12.00 24.73
CA ASP A 41 25.87 11.23 25.77
C ASP A 41 27.37 11.50 25.85
N ASP A 42 28.02 11.81 24.71
CA ASP A 42 29.48 11.91 24.64
C ASP A 42 29.99 13.31 24.30
N MET A 43 29.24 14.10 23.51
CA MET A 43 29.73 15.42 23.07
C MET A 43 29.30 16.55 24.01
N ILE A 44 28.08 16.51 24.55
CA ILE A 44 27.62 17.53 25.50
C ILE A 44 28.45 17.56 26.79
N PRO A 45 28.83 16.41 27.42
CA PRO A 45 29.62 16.43 28.65
C PRO A 45 31.02 17.01 28.49
N LEU A 46 31.57 17.01 27.27
CA LEU A 46 32.88 17.61 26.97
C LEU A 46 32.85 19.15 27.02
N GLY A 47 31.66 19.78 26.93
CA GLY A 47 31.50 21.24 26.98
C GLY A 47 32.04 21.99 25.75
N GLU A 48 32.56 21.28 24.75
CA GLU A 48 33.17 21.85 23.55
C GLU A 48 32.16 21.96 22.38
N ILE A 49 31.72 23.19 22.10
CA ILE A 49 30.72 23.47 21.05
C ILE A 49 31.19 23.03 19.65
N SER A 50 32.50 23.06 19.37
CA SER A 50 33.05 22.63 18.08
C SER A 50 32.72 21.17 17.75
N TYR A 51 32.79 20.26 18.72
CA TYR A 51 32.45 18.85 18.49
C TYR A 51 30.95 18.65 18.26
N ILE A 52 30.11 19.39 18.98
CA ILE A 52 28.65 19.38 18.78
C ILE A 52 28.31 19.85 17.36
N LEU A 53 28.93 20.94 16.90
CA LEU A 53 28.73 21.47 15.55
C LEU A 53 29.19 20.48 14.48
N TRP A 54 30.33 19.82 14.67
CA TRP A 54 30.85 18.84 13.72
C TRP A 54 29.90 17.64 13.56
N TRP A 55 29.41 17.08 14.67
CA TRP A 55 28.41 16.01 14.63
C TRP A 55 27.04 16.49 14.11
N GLY A 56 26.66 17.74 14.35
CA GLY A 56 25.50 18.36 13.73
C GLY A 56 25.61 18.43 12.19
N VAL A 57 26.79 18.75 11.67
CA VAL A 57 27.07 18.70 10.22
C VAL A 57 27.00 17.27 9.69
N VAL A 58 27.55 16.28 10.40
CA VAL A 58 27.43 14.86 10.04
C VAL A 58 25.95 14.44 9.98
N MET A 59 25.14 14.86 10.95
CA MET A 59 23.70 14.57 10.97
C MET A 59 22.96 15.21 9.79
N LEU A 60 23.32 16.45 9.41
CA LEU A 60 22.79 17.11 8.21
C LEU A 60 23.18 16.36 6.93
N LEU A 61 24.44 15.94 6.79
CA LEU A 61 24.91 15.18 5.63
C LEU A 61 24.20 13.83 5.53
N LEU A 62 23.99 13.14 6.65
CA LEU A 62 23.21 11.90 6.70
C LEU A 62 21.76 12.14 6.26
N SER A 63 21.12 13.21 6.74
CA SER A 63 19.73 13.54 6.37
C SER A 63 19.59 13.87 4.87
N ILE A 64 20.49 14.67 4.32
CA ILE A 64 20.51 15.02 2.89
C ILE A 64 20.77 13.77 2.04
N GLY A 65 21.74 12.95 2.44
CA GLY A 65 22.03 11.67 1.78
C GLY A 65 20.84 10.71 1.82
N ALA A 66 20.23 10.51 2.99
CA ALA A 66 19.05 9.68 3.14
C ALA A 66 17.90 10.17 2.24
N ARG A 67 17.64 11.48 2.21
CA ARG A 67 16.62 12.09 1.34
C ARG A 67 16.92 11.86 -0.13
N THR A 68 18.15 12.10 -0.59
CA THR A 68 18.53 11.94 -2.00
C THR A 68 18.44 10.49 -2.45
N PHE A 69 18.96 9.54 -1.67
CA PHE A 69 18.84 8.11 -1.96
C PHE A 69 17.38 7.64 -1.94
N ASN A 70 16.57 8.09 -0.98
CA ASN A 70 15.14 7.77 -0.94
C ASN A 70 14.39 8.30 -2.17
N ILE A 71 14.67 9.52 -2.61
CA ILE A 71 14.08 10.08 -3.85
C ILE A 71 14.52 9.27 -5.07
N MET A 72 15.81 8.97 -5.18
CA MET A 72 16.35 8.20 -6.31
C MET A 72 15.73 6.80 -6.38
N ALA A 73 15.68 6.07 -5.26
CA ALA A 73 15.04 4.77 -5.18
C ALA A 73 13.55 4.83 -5.53
N ASN A 74 12.82 5.82 -5.01
CA ASN A 74 11.39 5.96 -5.29
C ASN A 74 11.12 6.24 -6.77
N ARG A 75 11.96 7.06 -7.43
CA ARG A 75 11.87 7.32 -8.88
C ARG A 75 12.18 6.06 -9.69
N MET A 76 13.20 5.29 -9.31
CA MET A 76 13.52 4.02 -9.96
C MET A 76 12.38 3.01 -9.80
N ALA A 77 11.81 2.88 -8.61
CA ALA A 77 10.67 2.01 -8.35
C ALA A 77 9.45 2.39 -9.21
N SER A 78 9.14 3.69 -9.33
CA SER A 78 8.09 4.17 -10.25
C SER A 78 8.38 3.79 -11.69
N LYS A 79 9.62 3.95 -12.15
CA LYS A 79 10.03 3.65 -13.52
C LYS A 79 9.89 2.15 -13.82
N VAL A 80 10.39 1.29 -12.93
CA VAL A 80 10.23 -0.17 -13.06
C VAL A 80 8.75 -0.57 -13.08
N ALA A 81 7.94 -0.05 -12.15
CA ALA A 81 6.51 -0.35 -12.11
C ALA A 81 5.77 0.13 -13.36
N ARG A 82 6.17 1.28 -13.93
CA ARG A 82 5.61 1.81 -15.17
C ARG A 82 5.97 0.92 -16.36
N ASP A 83 7.26 0.66 -16.58
CA ASP A 83 7.76 -0.06 -17.76
C ASP A 83 7.23 -1.53 -17.78
N VAL A 84 7.11 -2.17 -16.61
CA VAL A 84 6.50 -3.51 -16.48
C VAL A 84 5.02 -3.50 -16.88
N VAL A 85 4.26 -2.50 -16.42
CA VAL A 85 2.82 -2.41 -16.66
C VAL A 85 2.51 -1.97 -18.09
N GLU A 86 3.37 -1.15 -18.68
CA GLU A 86 3.32 -0.80 -20.10
C GLU A 86 3.40 -2.06 -20.97
N THR A 87 4.41 -2.90 -20.75
CA THR A 87 4.59 -4.17 -21.47
C THR A 87 3.41 -5.11 -21.23
N LEU A 88 2.97 -5.26 -19.98
CA LEU A 88 1.81 -6.08 -19.62
C LEU A 88 0.53 -5.61 -20.31
N ARG A 89 0.28 -4.30 -20.35
CA ARG A 89 -0.90 -3.72 -21.00
C ARG A 89 -0.84 -3.92 -22.51
N HIS A 90 0.34 -3.80 -23.11
CA HIS A 90 0.49 -4.03 -24.55
C HIS A 90 0.16 -5.49 -24.91
N ASP A 91 0.70 -6.45 -24.18
CA ASP A 91 0.44 -7.88 -24.40
C ASP A 91 -1.02 -8.26 -24.10
N LEU A 92 -1.61 -7.69 -23.04
CA LEU A 92 -3.02 -7.87 -22.75
C LEU A 92 -3.90 -7.30 -23.87
N PHE A 93 -3.60 -6.11 -24.38
CA PHE A 93 -4.36 -5.49 -25.46
C PHE A 93 -4.28 -6.32 -26.75
N ALA A 94 -3.07 -6.77 -27.12
CA ALA A 94 -2.87 -7.68 -28.25
C ALA A 94 -3.66 -8.99 -28.06
N LYS A 95 -3.65 -9.54 -26.83
CA LYS A 95 -4.38 -10.77 -26.53
C LYS A 95 -5.89 -10.58 -26.67
N ILE A 96 -6.44 -9.47 -26.17
CA ILE A 96 -7.87 -9.16 -26.26
C ILE A 96 -8.32 -9.05 -27.71
N GLN A 97 -7.54 -8.39 -28.57
CA GLN A 97 -7.84 -8.29 -30.00
C GLN A 97 -7.83 -9.66 -30.72
N SER A 98 -7.07 -10.64 -30.22
CA SER A 98 -7.02 -11.99 -30.78
C SER A 98 -8.14 -12.92 -30.29
N LEU A 99 -9.01 -12.47 -29.37
CA LEU A 99 -10.08 -13.30 -28.83
C LEU A 99 -11.20 -13.50 -29.86
N SER A 100 -11.69 -14.73 -29.97
CA SER A 100 -12.93 -15.02 -30.71
C SER A 100 -14.15 -14.42 -30.00
N GLY A 101 -15.25 -14.21 -30.73
CA GLY A 101 -16.52 -13.72 -30.17
C GLY A 101 -16.98 -14.53 -28.96
N ALA A 102 -16.95 -15.86 -29.05
CA ALA A 102 -17.30 -16.75 -27.93
C ALA A 102 -16.42 -16.54 -26.67
N GLN A 103 -15.14 -16.20 -26.85
CA GLN A 103 -14.26 -15.89 -25.73
C GLN A 103 -14.53 -14.50 -25.15
N VAL A 104 -14.85 -13.51 -26.00
CA VAL A 104 -15.26 -12.17 -25.56
C VAL A 104 -16.56 -12.26 -24.77
N ASP A 105 -17.54 -13.04 -25.22
CA ASP A 105 -18.79 -13.26 -24.50
C ASP A 105 -18.56 -13.96 -23.15
N ARG A 106 -17.64 -14.92 -23.11
CA ARG A 106 -17.25 -15.60 -21.87
C ARG A 106 -16.62 -14.65 -20.85
N PHE A 107 -15.73 -13.77 -21.27
CA PHE A 107 -15.08 -12.82 -20.36
C PHE A 107 -15.94 -11.58 -20.10
N THR A 108 -16.82 -11.21 -21.02
CA THR A 108 -17.60 -9.96 -21.09
C THR A 108 -16.75 -8.70 -21.28
N ILE A 109 -17.24 -7.75 -22.07
CA ILE A 109 -16.56 -6.46 -22.31
C ILE A 109 -16.21 -5.73 -20.99
N PRO A 110 -17.11 -5.61 -20.00
CA PRO A 110 -16.78 -4.91 -18.75
C PRO A 110 -15.64 -5.54 -17.95
N SER A 111 -15.50 -6.88 -17.96
CA SER A 111 -14.37 -7.54 -17.29
C SER A 111 -13.06 -7.34 -18.05
N LEU A 112 -13.11 -7.32 -19.38
CA LEU A 112 -11.92 -7.04 -20.20
C LEU A 112 -11.43 -5.60 -19.96
N GLU A 113 -12.35 -4.63 -19.85
CA GLU A 113 -12.05 -3.24 -19.48
C GLU A 113 -11.42 -3.15 -18.09
N SER A 114 -11.99 -3.80 -17.06
CA SER A 114 -11.45 -3.76 -15.70
C SER A 114 -10.06 -4.39 -15.61
N ARG A 115 -9.82 -5.48 -16.36
CA ARG A 115 -8.50 -6.14 -16.44
C ARG A 115 -7.47 -5.24 -17.10
N MET A 116 -7.85 -4.50 -18.13
CA MET A 116 -6.96 -3.56 -18.82
C MET A 116 -6.64 -2.32 -18.00
N THR A 117 -7.54 -1.89 -17.12
CA THR A 117 -7.45 -0.62 -16.39
C THR A 117 -7.10 -0.82 -14.91
N SER A 118 -8.08 -1.22 -14.10
CA SER A 118 -7.97 -1.35 -12.65
C SER A 118 -7.01 -2.45 -12.22
N ASP A 119 -7.07 -3.63 -12.83
CA ASP A 119 -6.21 -4.75 -12.39
C ASP A 119 -4.74 -4.48 -12.70
N THR A 120 -4.44 -3.94 -13.89
CA THR A 120 -3.06 -3.55 -14.24
C THR A 120 -2.57 -2.38 -13.38
N TYR A 121 -3.46 -1.48 -12.95
CA TYR A 121 -3.13 -0.43 -12.00
C TYR A 121 -2.84 -0.98 -10.59
N ASN A 122 -3.57 -1.99 -10.14
CA ASN A 122 -3.28 -2.70 -8.89
C ASN A 122 -1.91 -3.41 -8.97
N ILE A 123 -1.56 -4.00 -10.12
CA ILE A 123 -0.23 -4.56 -10.36
C ILE A 123 0.85 -3.47 -10.33
N HIS A 124 0.60 -2.31 -10.94
CA HIS A 124 1.49 -1.15 -10.87
C HIS A 124 1.79 -0.75 -9.42
N HIS A 125 0.73 -0.57 -8.63
CA HIS A 125 0.83 -0.23 -7.21
C HIS A 125 1.57 -1.30 -6.42
N MET A 126 1.24 -2.57 -6.63
CA MET A 126 1.89 -3.69 -5.96
C MET A 126 3.41 -3.68 -6.20
N ILE A 127 3.85 -3.55 -7.45
CA ILE A 127 5.28 -3.53 -7.81
C ILE A 127 5.98 -2.32 -7.17
N GLY A 128 5.34 -1.15 -7.19
CA GLY A 128 5.89 0.06 -6.58
C GLY A 128 5.97 -0.02 -5.06
N MET A 129 4.91 -0.51 -4.41
CA MET A 129 4.81 -0.64 -2.95
C MET A 129 5.81 -1.66 -2.41
N MET A 130 5.96 -2.81 -3.07
CA MET A 130 6.94 -3.83 -2.67
C MET A 130 8.37 -3.29 -2.69
N GLN A 131 8.74 -2.49 -3.70
CA GLN A 131 10.07 -1.88 -3.77
C GLN A 131 10.29 -0.77 -2.72
N ARG A 132 9.23 -0.03 -2.37
CA ARG A 132 9.34 1.13 -1.46
C ARG A 132 9.19 0.74 0.00
N MET A 133 8.06 0.16 0.36
CA MET A 133 7.71 -0.21 1.73
C MET A 133 8.18 -1.62 2.08
N GLY A 134 8.16 -2.53 1.11
CA GLY A 134 8.57 -3.92 1.34
C GLY A 134 10.04 -4.07 1.73
N VAL A 135 10.91 -3.14 1.33
CA VAL A 135 12.33 -3.11 1.77
C VAL A 135 12.55 -2.20 2.97
N ARG A 136 11.92 -1.02 3.00
CA ARG A 136 12.12 -0.04 4.08
C ARG A 136 11.64 -0.55 5.43
N ALA A 137 10.44 -1.13 5.50
CA ALA A 137 9.84 -1.52 6.77
C ALA A 137 10.65 -2.60 7.51
N PRO A 138 11.10 -3.69 6.86
CA PRO A 138 11.96 -4.69 7.52
C PRO A 138 13.31 -4.12 7.98
N ILE A 139 13.94 -3.26 7.17
CA ILE A 139 15.22 -2.63 7.54
C ILE A 139 15.04 -1.74 8.76
N LEU A 140 14.00 -0.90 8.79
CA LEU A 140 13.73 -0.06 9.96
C LEU A 140 13.42 -0.88 11.21
N LEU A 141 12.67 -1.97 11.07
CA LEU A 141 12.33 -2.85 12.18
C LEU A 141 13.58 -3.52 12.77
N ILE A 142 14.34 -4.23 11.93
CA ILE A 142 15.51 -4.99 12.36
C ILE A 142 16.64 -4.04 12.76
N GLY A 143 16.93 -3.06 11.91
CA GLY A 143 17.99 -2.08 12.16
C GLY A 143 17.69 -1.17 13.35
N GLY A 144 16.43 -0.80 13.56
CA GLY A 144 15.99 -0.06 14.75
C GLY A 144 16.27 -0.85 16.03
N VAL A 145 15.84 -2.12 16.09
CA VAL A 145 16.10 -3.01 17.24
C VAL A 145 17.59 -3.19 17.49
N ILE A 146 18.40 -3.36 16.44
CA ILE A 146 19.86 -3.50 16.58
C ILE A 146 20.46 -2.22 17.19
N ILE A 147 20.15 -1.05 16.62
CA ILE A 147 20.72 0.22 17.09
C ILE A 147 20.29 0.52 18.52
N THR A 148 19.00 0.38 18.84
CA THR A 148 18.54 0.62 20.21
C THR A 148 19.16 -0.38 21.18
N SER A 149 19.36 -1.64 20.77
CA SER A 149 20.04 -2.63 21.61
C SER A 149 21.49 -2.28 21.90
N THR A 150 22.18 -1.55 21.01
CA THR A 150 23.55 -1.06 21.27
C THR A 150 23.60 0.14 22.20
N LEU A 151 22.51 0.92 22.27
CA LEU A 151 22.40 2.10 23.14
C LEU A 151 21.97 1.68 24.55
N GLU A 152 20.85 0.97 24.67
CA GLU A 152 20.35 0.48 25.94
C GLU A 152 19.63 -0.89 25.78
N PRO A 153 20.30 -2.01 26.13
CA PRO A 153 19.75 -3.35 25.96
C PRO A 153 18.49 -3.62 26.77
N VAL A 154 18.38 -3.04 27.99
CA VAL A 154 17.29 -3.34 28.93
C VAL A 154 15.97 -2.75 28.43
N LEU A 155 15.93 -1.45 28.09
CA LEU A 155 14.76 -0.82 27.48
C LEU A 155 14.44 -1.40 26.11
N THR A 156 15.43 -1.79 25.32
CA THR A 156 15.19 -2.48 24.05
C THR A 156 14.46 -3.81 24.27
N LEU A 157 14.83 -4.59 25.29
CA LEU A 157 14.13 -5.83 25.62
C LEU A 157 12.66 -5.56 26.01
N VAL A 158 12.39 -4.47 26.74
CA VAL A 158 11.02 -4.04 27.07
C VAL A 158 10.23 -3.73 25.80
N LEU A 159 10.81 -2.96 24.87
CA LEU A 159 10.17 -2.63 23.59
C LEU A 159 9.88 -3.89 22.75
N VAL A 160 10.86 -4.79 22.64
CA VAL A 160 10.71 -6.06 21.90
C VAL A 160 9.68 -6.97 22.55
N ALA A 161 9.59 -7.01 23.89
CA ALA A 161 8.56 -7.76 24.60
C ALA A 161 7.14 -7.24 24.34
N ILE A 162 6.97 -5.94 24.09
CA ILE A 162 5.69 -5.31 23.74
C ILE A 162 5.31 -5.59 22.27
N MET A 163 6.27 -5.82 21.37
CA MET A 163 5.99 -6.06 19.95
C MET A 163 5.02 -7.23 19.67
N PRO A 164 5.16 -8.43 20.28
CA PRO A 164 4.17 -9.50 20.14
C PRO A 164 2.77 -9.08 20.56
N LEU A 165 2.63 -8.30 21.64
CA LEU A 165 1.34 -7.80 22.10
C LEU A 165 0.69 -6.89 21.05
N LEU A 166 1.45 -5.94 20.48
CA LEU A 166 0.99 -5.10 19.37
C LEU A 166 0.60 -5.94 18.15
N GLY A 167 1.41 -6.96 17.82
CA GLY A 167 1.11 -7.90 16.74
C GLY A 167 -0.20 -8.65 16.95
N ILE A 168 -0.48 -9.11 18.18
CA ILE A 168 -1.73 -9.77 18.56
C ILE A 168 -2.91 -8.81 18.44
N ILE A 169 -2.78 -7.56 18.92
CA ILE A 169 -3.83 -6.54 18.80
C ILE A 169 -4.17 -6.30 17.32
N VAL A 170 -3.15 -6.02 16.49
CA VAL A 170 -3.33 -5.81 15.04
C VAL A 170 -3.95 -7.04 14.38
N PHE A 171 -3.55 -8.25 14.77
CA PHE A 171 -4.13 -9.49 14.25
C PHE A 171 -5.61 -9.64 14.62
N ILE A 172 -5.99 -9.35 15.86
CA ILE A 172 -7.39 -9.41 16.33
C ILE A 172 -8.25 -8.39 15.59
N ILE A 173 -7.79 -7.14 15.50
CA ILE A 173 -8.46 -6.06 14.77
C ILE A 173 -8.64 -6.47 13.30
N SER A 174 -7.57 -6.93 12.64
CA SER A 174 -7.61 -7.34 11.24
C SER A 174 -8.56 -8.51 11.01
N ARG A 175 -8.53 -9.52 11.88
CA ARG A 175 -9.39 -10.71 11.79
C ARG A 175 -10.88 -10.35 11.93
N LYS A 176 -11.22 -9.34 12.72
CA LYS A 176 -12.60 -8.83 12.85
C LYS A 176 -12.98 -7.84 11.74
N GLY A 177 -12.07 -6.96 11.34
CA GLY A 177 -12.31 -5.90 10.36
C GLY A 177 -12.46 -6.41 8.93
N ILE A 178 -11.57 -7.30 8.48
CA ILE A 178 -11.60 -7.86 7.12
C ILE A 178 -12.98 -8.42 6.72
N PRO A 179 -13.64 -9.30 7.51
CA PRO A 179 -14.95 -9.82 7.14
C PRO A 179 -16.05 -8.74 7.12
N LEU A 180 -15.98 -7.72 8.00
CA LEU A 180 -16.94 -6.62 8.01
C LEU A 180 -16.84 -5.78 6.73
N TYR A 181 -15.63 -5.40 6.32
CA TYR A 181 -15.42 -4.66 5.07
C TYR A 181 -15.72 -5.51 3.83
N THR A 182 -15.53 -6.83 3.90
CA THR A 182 -15.95 -7.75 2.82
C THR A 182 -17.47 -7.78 2.70
N ALA A 183 -18.19 -7.82 3.82
CA ALA A 183 -19.65 -7.77 3.83
C ALA A 183 -20.17 -6.41 3.32
N LEU A 184 -19.54 -5.30 3.73
CA LEU A 184 -19.83 -3.96 3.23
C LEU A 184 -19.66 -3.88 1.71
N GLN A 185 -18.56 -4.43 1.17
CA GLN A 185 -18.31 -4.44 -0.27
C GLN A 185 -19.43 -5.16 -1.05
N ASN A 186 -19.92 -6.30 -0.56
CA ASN A 186 -21.03 -7.01 -1.19
C ASN A 186 -22.34 -6.17 -1.23
N LEU A 187 -22.59 -5.36 -0.20
CA LEU A 187 -23.75 -4.46 -0.15
C LEU A 187 -23.58 -3.28 -1.11
N VAL A 188 -22.37 -2.72 -1.20
CA VAL A 188 -22.03 -1.69 -2.20
C VAL A 188 -22.25 -2.24 -3.61
N ASP A 189 -21.80 -3.46 -3.91
CA ASP A 189 -22.01 -4.09 -5.22
C ASP A 189 -23.49 -4.28 -5.55
N LYS A 190 -24.31 -4.63 -4.56
CA LYS A 190 -25.78 -4.70 -4.69
C LYS A 190 -26.38 -3.31 -4.96
N MET A 191 -25.90 -2.27 -4.29
CA MET A 191 -26.33 -0.88 -4.53
C MET A 191 -26.00 -0.45 -5.96
N VAL A 192 -24.76 -0.66 -6.41
CA VAL A 192 -24.32 -0.36 -7.77
C VAL A 192 -25.17 -1.10 -8.80
N ARG A 193 -25.54 -2.37 -8.53
CA ARG A 193 -26.43 -3.13 -9.40
C ARG A 193 -27.81 -2.49 -9.55
N VAL A 194 -28.43 -2.09 -8.43
CA VAL A 194 -29.75 -1.41 -8.45
C VAL A 194 -29.67 -0.11 -9.26
N VAL A 195 -28.61 0.68 -9.08
CA VAL A 195 -28.40 1.91 -9.86
C VAL A 195 -28.24 1.60 -11.35
N ARG A 196 -27.45 0.58 -11.71
CA ARG A 196 -27.23 0.19 -13.11
C ARG A 196 -28.51 -0.30 -13.79
N GLU A 197 -29.32 -1.11 -13.09
CA GLU A 197 -30.63 -1.56 -13.56
C GLU A 197 -31.58 -0.37 -13.77
N ASN A 198 -31.59 0.60 -12.85
CA ASN A 198 -32.42 1.80 -12.96
C ASN A 198 -32.02 2.69 -14.15
N ILE A 199 -30.72 2.85 -14.41
CA ILE A 199 -30.23 3.62 -15.56
C ILE A 199 -30.60 2.90 -16.87
N SER A 200 -30.34 1.60 -16.95
CA SER A 200 -30.59 0.82 -18.17
C SER A 200 -32.09 0.68 -18.47
N GLY A 201 -32.91 0.54 -17.41
CA GLY A 201 -34.35 0.33 -17.47
C GLY A 201 -35.20 1.60 -17.33
N ILE A 202 -34.61 2.79 -17.39
CA ILE A 202 -35.32 4.05 -17.05
C ILE A 202 -36.62 4.25 -17.83
N ARG A 203 -36.63 3.89 -19.13
CA ARG A 203 -37.81 3.98 -19.98
C ARG A 203 -38.93 3.06 -19.51
N VAL A 204 -38.61 1.83 -19.11
CA VAL A 204 -39.57 0.84 -18.59
C VAL A 204 -40.13 1.29 -17.24
N ILE A 205 -39.27 1.79 -16.35
CA ILE A 205 -39.66 2.28 -15.03
C ILE A 205 -40.64 3.46 -15.16
N LYS A 206 -40.38 4.38 -16.09
CA LYS A 206 -41.25 5.52 -16.38
C LYS A 206 -42.56 5.10 -17.05
N ALA A 207 -42.50 4.23 -18.06
CA ALA A 207 -43.69 3.74 -18.77
C ALA A 207 -44.66 2.98 -17.85
N LEU A 208 -44.15 2.22 -16.89
CA LEU A 208 -44.96 1.49 -15.91
C LEU A 208 -45.27 2.28 -14.62
N SER A 209 -44.91 3.57 -14.56
CA SER A 209 -45.07 4.43 -13.37
C SER A 209 -44.48 3.81 -12.07
N LYS A 210 -43.44 2.98 -12.19
CA LYS A 210 -42.80 2.27 -11.06
C LYS A 210 -41.70 3.07 -10.36
N SER A 211 -41.58 4.38 -10.63
CA SER A 211 -40.57 5.23 -9.96
C SER A 211 -40.63 5.19 -8.42
N PRO A 212 -41.80 5.21 -7.76
CA PRO A 212 -41.86 5.09 -6.29
C PRO A 212 -41.43 3.72 -5.78
N TYR A 213 -41.64 2.66 -6.56
CA TYR A 213 -41.19 1.31 -6.22
C TYR A 213 -39.67 1.22 -6.24
N GLU A 214 -39.02 1.68 -7.32
CA GLU A 214 -37.55 1.67 -7.42
C GLU A 214 -36.88 2.60 -6.39
N LYS A 215 -37.49 3.74 -6.03
CA LYS A 215 -37.01 4.56 -4.92
C LYS A 215 -36.98 3.82 -3.59
N ARG A 216 -38.04 3.05 -3.27
CA ARG A 216 -38.07 2.21 -2.05
C ARG A 216 -37.04 1.10 -2.11
N ARG A 217 -36.87 0.45 -3.26
CA ARG A 217 -35.84 -0.57 -3.47
C ARG A 217 -34.43 -0.02 -3.25
N PHE A 218 -34.12 1.15 -3.81
CA PHE A 218 -32.85 1.84 -3.59
C PHE A 218 -32.67 2.24 -2.12
N SER A 219 -33.68 2.86 -1.50
CA SER A 219 -33.64 3.26 -0.09
C SER A 219 -33.31 2.11 0.85
N LYS A 220 -33.87 0.91 0.59
CA LYS A 220 -33.58 -0.29 1.39
C LYS A 220 -32.10 -0.68 1.30
N VAL A 221 -31.54 -0.73 0.08
CA VAL A 221 -30.13 -1.10 -0.10
C VAL A 221 -29.20 -0.02 0.44
N ASN A 222 -29.55 1.26 0.28
CA ASN A 222 -28.81 2.37 0.86
C ASN A 222 -28.75 2.30 2.39
N GLN A 223 -29.87 1.94 3.03
CA GLN A 223 -29.91 1.73 4.48
C GLN A 223 -29.02 0.54 4.90
N GLU A 224 -29.10 -0.59 4.19
CA GLU A 224 -28.24 -1.76 4.44
C GLU A 224 -26.74 -1.38 4.38
N VAL A 225 -26.33 -0.58 3.39
CA VAL A 225 -24.95 -0.07 3.27
C VAL A 225 -24.59 0.83 4.44
N SER A 226 -25.43 1.83 4.74
CA SER A 226 -25.21 2.80 5.83
C SER A 226 -25.09 2.12 7.21
N ASP A 227 -25.94 1.14 7.48
CA ASP A 227 -25.94 0.39 8.75
C ASP A 227 -24.68 -0.47 8.87
N MET A 228 -24.27 -1.13 7.79
CA MET A 228 -23.05 -1.94 7.77
C MET A 228 -21.78 -1.08 7.88
N GLU A 229 -21.74 0.06 7.20
CA GLU A 229 -20.63 1.01 7.27
C GLU A 229 -20.48 1.56 8.69
N SER A 230 -21.59 1.97 9.31
CA SER A 230 -21.60 2.42 10.71
C SER A 230 -21.16 1.31 11.66
N LYS A 231 -21.65 0.08 11.48
CA LYS A 231 -21.25 -1.07 12.28
C LYS A 231 -19.76 -1.39 12.12
N ALA A 232 -19.24 -1.38 10.89
CA ALA A 232 -17.83 -1.61 10.62
C ALA A 232 -16.97 -0.52 11.27
N GLY A 233 -17.34 0.76 11.10
CA GLY A 233 -16.65 1.90 11.68
C GLY A 233 -16.61 1.86 13.21
N LEU A 234 -17.76 1.64 13.86
CA LEU A 234 -17.85 1.53 15.32
C LEU A 234 -17.05 0.33 15.85
N THR A 235 -17.13 -0.82 15.18
CA THR A 235 -16.38 -2.01 15.61
C THR A 235 -14.87 -1.75 15.52
N MET A 236 -14.41 -1.12 14.45
CA MET A 236 -13.00 -0.77 14.28
C MET A 236 -12.54 0.34 15.23
N ALA A 237 -13.43 1.23 15.66
CA ALA A 237 -13.09 2.27 16.65
C ALA A 237 -12.98 1.72 18.08
N MET A 238 -13.70 0.65 18.40
CA MET A 238 -13.68 0.00 19.72
C MET A 238 -12.56 -1.04 19.88
N THR A 239 -11.94 -1.49 18.79
CA THR A 239 -10.94 -2.56 18.79
C THR A 239 -9.56 -2.02 18.49
#